data_AF-N9J5V3-F1
#
_entry.id   AF-N9J5V3-F1
#
_cell.length_a   1.000
_cell.length_b   1.000
_cell.length_c   1.000
_cell.angle_alpha   90.00
_cell.angle_beta   90.00
_cell.angle_gamma   90.00
#
_symmetry.space_group_name_H-M   'P 1'
#
loop_
_entity.id
_entity.type
_entity.pdbx_description
1 polymer ?
#
loop_
_entity_poly.entity_id
_entity_poly.type
_entity_poly.pdbx_seq_one_letter_code
_entity_poly.pdbx_strand_id
1 'polypeptide(L)'
;MEIIIWLFHPNVDLIADNLKRLYSDLRDYSLFSTQVDWINYYINRLSPIYQKQSKVDPYMSQSFDIFFQTKDEHFFGHIPNTQNIPLSFQQVFKKNSYIK
;
A
#
# COMPACT_ATOMS: atom_id res chain seq x y z
N MET A 1 -7.89 -0.27 13.86
CA MET A 1 -6.89 0.16 12.86
C MET A 1 -7.56 1.10 11.88
N GLU A 2 -6.88 2.17 11.47
CA GLU A 2 -7.36 3.13 10.47
C GLU A 2 -6.44 3.06 9.24
N ILE A 3 -6.98 3.32 8.05
CA ILE A 3 -6.21 3.49 6.84
C ILE A 3 -6.73 4.72 6.09
N ILE A 4 -5.83 5.60 5.69
CA ILE A 4 -6.15 6.80 4.90
C ILE A 4 -5.52 6.62 3.53
N ILE A 5 -6.34 6.69 2.48
CA ILE A 5 -5.91 6.54 1.09
C ILE A 5 -6.09 7.87 0.39
N TRP A 6 -5.01 8.38 -0.20
CA TRP A 6 -4.99 9.66 -0.89
C TRP A 6 -5.07 9.41 -2.40
N LEU A 7 -6.13 9.93 -3.02
CA LEU A 7 -6.40 9.88 -4.45
C LEU A 7 -6.57 11.30 -4.98
N PHE A 8 -6.21 11.54 -6.24
CA PHE A 8 -6.42 12.86 -6.85
C PHE A 8 -7.85 13.01 -7.37
N HIS A 9 -8.30 12.09 -8.23
CA HIS A 9 -9.68 12.08 -8.72
C HIS A 9 -10.64 11.38 -7.74
N PRO A 10 -11.79 11.99 -7.39
CA PRO A 10 -12.70 11.45 -6.37
C PRO A 10 -13.57 10.29 -6.85
N ASN A 11 -13.68 10.06 -8.17
CA ASN A 11 -14.36 8.86 -8.69
C ASN A 11 -13.56 7.60 -8.31
N VAL A 12 -14.22 6.74 -7.54
CA VAL A 12 -13.68 5.48 -7.04
C VAL A 12 -14.42 4.25 -7.59
N ASP A 13 -15.32 4.40 -8.56
CA ASP A 13 -16.18 3.32 -9.06
C ASP A 13 -15.37 2.10 -9.52
N LEU A 14 -14.26 2.34 -10.22
CA LEU A 14 -13.39 1.28 -10.75
C LEU A 14 -12.55 0.56 -9.68
N ILE A 15 -12.40 1.18 -8.51
CA ILE A 15 -11.65 0.65 -7.36
C ILE A 15 -12.57 0.31 -6.18
N ALA A 16 -13.88 0.50 -6.29
CA ALA A 16 -14.83 0.35 -5.20
C ALA A 16 -14.78 -1.05 -4.58
N ASP A 17 -14.69 -2.11 -5.38
CA ASP A 17 -14.58 -3.48 -4.88
C ASP A 17 -13.24 -3.75 -4.21
N ASN A 18 -12.15 -3.12 -4.67
CA ASN A 18 -10.85 -3.21 -4.01
C ASN A 18 -10.91 -2.53 -2.64
N LEU A 19 -11.50 -1.34 -2.56
CA LEU A 19 -11.69 -0.61 -1.31
C LEU A 19 -12.56 -1.40 -0.34
N LYS A 20 -13.71 -1.93 -0.79
CA LYS A 20 -14.58 -2.78 0.05
C LYS A 20 -13.84 -3.97 0.63
N ARG A 21 -13.07 -4.70 -0.19
CA ARG A 21 -12.27 -5.85 0.27
C ARG A 21 -11.19 -5.45 1.27
N LEU A 22 -10.52 -4.31 1.04
CA LEU A 22 -9.54 -3.76 1.97
C LEU A 22 -10.18 -3.43 3.32
N TYR A 23 -11.25 -2.65 3.34
CA TYR A 23 -11.93 -2.23 4.56
C TYR A 23 -12.62 -3.39 5.30
N SER A 24 -13.11 -4.41 4.59
CA SER A 24 -13.76 -5.58 5.22
C SER A 24 -12.80 -6.51 5.97
N ASP A 25 -11.49 -6.40 5.71
CA ASP A 25 -10.47 -7.28 6.27
C ASP A 25 -9.24 -6.44 6.64
N LEU A 26 -9.48 -5.38 7.43
CA LEU A 26 -8.41 -4.65 8.10
C LEU A 26 -7.92 -5.48 9.30
N ARG A 27 -6.61 -5.66 9.38
CA ARG A 27 -5.91 -6.47 10.37
C ARG A 27 -4.90 -5.65 11.15
N ASP A 28 -5.03 -5.69 12.47
CA ASP A 28 -4.10 -5.06 13.40
C ASP A 28 -2.71 -5.70 13.33
N TYR A 29 -1.67 -4.93 13.66
CA TYR A 29 -0.30 -5.41 13.72
C TYR A 29 -0.15 -6.64 14.64
N SER A 30 -0.92 -6.72 15.73
CA SER A 30 -0.88 -7.85 16.67
C SER A 30 -1.23 -9.21 16.05
N LEU A 31 -1.81 -9.23 14.83
CA LEU A 31 -2.17 -10.45 14.10
C LEU A 31 -1.03 -10.98 13.21
N PHE A 32 0.12 -10.30 13.17
CA PHE A 32 1.25 -10.65 12.32
C PHE A 32 2.48 -10.98 13.17
N SER A 33 3.28 -11.92 12.70
CA SER A 33 4.52 -12.33 13.38
C SER A 33 5.62 -11.27 13.27
N THR A 34 5.61 -10.47 12.21
CA THR A 34 6.62 -9.43 11.95
C THR A 34 6.01 -8.19 11.31
N GLN A 35 6.66 -7.03 11.51
CA GLN A 35 6.31 -5.77 10.84
C GLN A 35 6.36 -5.92 9.30
N VAL A 36 7.29 -6.72 8.80
CA VAL A 36 7.43 -7.01 7.37
C VAL A 36 6.20 -7.74 6.82
N ASP A 37 5.67 -8.73 7.52
CA ASP A 37 4.47 -9.46 7.09
C ASP A 37 3.24 -8.56 7.08
N TRP A 38 3.13 -7.69 8.08
CA TRP A 38 2.08 -6.68 8.16
C TRP A 38 2.14 -5.70 6.99
N ILE A 39 3.31 -5.12 6.71
CA ILE A 39 3.51 -4.20 5.60
C ILE A 39 3.24 -4.90 4.25
N ASN A 40 3.73 -6.14 4.07
CA ASN A 40 3.46 -6.95 2.87
C ASN A 40 1.97 -7.12 2.62
N TYR A 41 1.22 -7.43 3.67
CA TYR A 41 -0.22 -7.64 3.59
C TYR A 41 -0.94 -6.42 3.00
N TYR A 42 -0.58 -5.21 3.44
CA TYR A 42 -1.20 -3.99 2.95
C TYR A 42 -0.68 -3.51 1.61
N ILE A 43 0.63 -3.57 1.34
CA ILE A 43 1.18 -3.21 0.02
C ILE A 43 0.46 -4.00 -1.07
N ASN A 44 0.27 -5.31 -0.89
CA ASN A 44 -0.39 -6.16 -1.87
C ASN A 44 -1.86 -5.81 -2.12
N ARG A 45 -2.55 -5.22 -1.14
CA ARG A 45 -3.95 -4.78 -1.27
C ARG A 45 -4.05 -3.38 -1.88
N LEU A 46 -3.08 -2.53 -1.60
CA LEU A 46 -3.00 -1.16 -2.13
C LEU A 46 -2.53 -1.14 -3.58
N SER A 47 -1.57 -1.99 -3.96
CA SER A 47 -1.03 -2.10 -5.32
C SER A 47 -2.08 -2.10 -6.43
N PRO A 48 -3.11 -2.99 -6.42
CA PRO A 48 -4.13 -2.99 -7.47
C PRO A 48 -5.04 -1.76 -7.45
N ILE A 49 -5.17 -1.05 -6.33
CA ILE A 49 -5.94 0.20 -6.25
C ILE A 49 -5.21 1.28 -7.07
N TYR A 50 -3.94 1.52 -6.77
CA TYR A 50 -3.14 2.53 -7.44
C TYR A 50 -2.90 2.20 -8.93
N GLN A 51 -2.69 0.91 -9.28
CA GLN A 51 -2.58 0.48 -10.68
C GLN A 51 -3.86 0.71 -11.49
N LYS A 52 -5.03 0.56 -10.88
CA LYS A 52 -6.31 0.81 -11.55
C LYS A 52 -6.57 2.30 -11.68
N GLN A 53 -6.37 3.05 -10.59
CA GLN A 53 -6.63 4.49 -10.59
C GLN A 53 -5.72 5.24 -11.56
N SER A 54 -4.43 4.89 -11.65
CA SER A 54 -3.49 5.53 -12.57
C SER A 54 -3.82 5.34 -14.05
N LYS A 55 -4.69 4.39 -14.41
CA LYS A 55 -5.11 4.18 -15.80
C LYS A 55 -6.24 5.11 -16.22
N VAL A 56 -6.93 5.71 -15.26
CA VAL A 56 -8.11 6.56 -15.50
C VAL A 56 -7.93 7.97 -15.00
N ASP A 57 -7.02 8.18 -14.04
CA ASP A 57 -6.65 9.48 -13.51
C ASP A 57 -5.26 9.87 -14.05
N PRO A 58 -5.17 10.84 -14.98
CA PRO A 58 -3.91 11.26 -15.57
C PRO A 58 -2.97 11.95 -14.58
N TYR A 59 -3.46 12.34 -13.40
CA TYR A 59 -2.67 12.97 -12.34
C TYR A 59 -2.19 11.99 -11.26
N MET A 60 -2.52 10.70 -11.39
CA MET A 60 -2.03 9.67 -10.49
C MET A 60 -1.02 8.74 -11.16
N SER A 61 0.09 8.52 -10.45
CA SER A 61 1.01 7.42 -10.74
C SER A 61 0.46 6.10 -10.20
N GLN A 62 0.90 4.98 -10.80
CA GLN A 62 0.71 3.66 -10.18
C GLN A 62 1.58 3.49 -8.94
N SER A 63 2.71 4.20 -8.85
CA SER A 63 3.56 4.20 -7.64
C SER A 63 2.91 5.01 -6.52
N PHE A 64 3.25 4.67 -5.27
CA PHE A 64 2.70 5.33 -4.09
C PHE A 64 3.66 5.25 -2.92
N ASP A 65 3.51 6.19 -1.98
CA ASP A 65 4.22 6.16 -0.71
C ASP A 65 3.33 5.57 0.37
N ILE A 66 3.93 4.88 1.33
CA ILE A 66 3.26 4.33 2.51
C ILE A 66 3.87 4.89 3.78
N PHE A 67 2.99 5.11 4.77
CA PHE A 67 3.37 5.43 6.14
C PHE A 67 2.59 4.52 7.09
N PHE A 68 3.32 3.70 7.84
CA PHE A 68 2.78 2.84 8.89
C PHE A 68 3.23 3.38 10.24
N GLN A 69 2.31 3.41 11.20
CA GLN A 69 2.59 3.89 12.55
C GLN A 69 1.90 2.99 13.57
N THR A 70 2.65 2.61 14.59
CA THR A 70 2.14 2.04 15.83
C THR A 70 2.45 3.01 16.97
N LYS A 71 2.10 2.65 18.21
CA LYS A 71 2.48 3.46 19.37
C LYS A 71 3.99 3.63 19.50
N ASP A 72 4.74 2.59 19.17
CA ASP A 72 6.16 2.49 19.51
C ASP A 72 7.08 2.64 18.28
N GLU A 73 6.54 2.46 17.06
CA GLU A 73 7.32 2.43 15.82
C GLU A 73 6.62 3.15 14.66
N HIS A 74 7.41 3.56 13.68
CA HIS A 74 6.89 4.03 12.39
C HIS A 74 7.77 3.52 11.24
N PHE A 75 7.16 3.42 10.07
CA PHE A 75 7.82 3.02 8.83
C PHE A 75 7.31 3.90 7.68
N PHE A 76 8.23 4.40 6.86
CA PHE A 76 7.92 5.13 5.63
C PHE A 76 8.62 4.46 4.45
N GLY A 77 7.96 4.41 3.30
CA GLY A 77 8.57 3.82 2.12
C GLY A 77 7.88 4.14 0.81
N HIS A 78 8.67 4.26 -0.25
CA HIS A 78 8.18 4.39 -1.62
C HIS A 78 7.98 3.03 -2.28
N ILE A 79 6.82 2.82 -2.90
CA ILE A 79 6.45 1.63 -3.66
C ILE A 79 6.38 1.96 -5.16
N PRO A 80 7.32 1.46 -5.99
CA PRO A 80 7.29 1.70 -7.44
C PRO A 80 6.05 1.12 -8.14
N ASN A 81 5.52 0.00 -7.63
CA ASN A 81 4.30 -0.66 -8.09
C ASN A 81 4.25 -0.96 -9.61
N THR A 82 5.41 -1.28 -10.20
CA THR A 82 5.55 -1.51 -11.65
C THR A 82 5.30 -2.96 -12.07
N GLN A 83 5.22 -3.88 -11.11
CA GLN A 83 5.01 -5.30 -11.35
C GLN A 83 3.53 -5.69 -11.24
N ASN A 84 3.11 -6.67 -12.04
CA ASN A 84 1.77 -7.27 -11.95
C ASN A 84 1.70 -8.49 -11.02
N ILE A 85 2.73 -8.71 -10.20
CA ILE A 85 2.80 -9.81 -9.22
C ILE A 85 2.73 -9.24 -7.80
N PRO A 86 2.34 -10.05 -6.80
CA PRO A 86 2.41 -9.64 -5.41
C PRO A 86 3.79 -9.11 -5.05
N LEU A 87 3.83 -7.92 -4.45
CA LEU A 87 5.04 -7.27 -3.97
C LEU A 87 5.41 -7.83 -2.59
N SER A 88 6.71 -8.05 -2.39
CA SER A 88 7.26 -8.25 -1.05
C SER A 88 8.16 -7.07 -0.66
N PHE A 89 8.11 -6.73 0.61
CA PHE A 89 8.88 -5.68 1.27
C PHE A 89 10.36 -5.84 0.98
N GLN A 90 10.89 -7.06 1.04
CA GLN A 90 12.30 -7.31 0.72
C GLN A 90 12.64 -6.94 -0.72
N GLN A 91 11.74 -7.11 -1.69
CA GLN A 91 11.98 -6.72 -3.08
C GLN A 91 11.90 -5.20 -3.27
N VAL A 92 11.01 -4.53 -2.54
CA VAL A 92 10.81 -3.08 -2.66
C VAL A 92 11.90 -2.31 -1.91
N PHE A 93 12.28 -2.77 -0.71
CA PHE A 93 13.12 -2.01 0.22
C PHE A 93 14.57 -2.49 0.32
N LYS A 94 14.94 -3.72 -0.12
CA LYS A 94 16.38 -4.05 -0.27
C LYS A 94 17.08 -3.21 -1.35
N LYS A 95 16.32 -2.61 -2.27
CA LYS A 95 16.88 -1.77 -3.34
C LYS A 95 17.20 -0.35 -2.87
N ASN A 96 16.66 0.07 -1.71
CA ASN A 96 16.93 1.37 -1.10
C ASN A 96 17.78 1.20 0.16
N SER A 97 19.04 0.81 -0.02
CA SER A 97 20.07 1.03 0.99
C SER A 97 20.37 2.53 1.10
N TYR A 98 19.43 3.28 1.66
CA TYR A 98 19.65 4.63 2.18
C TYR A 98 18.84 4.79 3.46
N ILE A 99 19.32 4.14 4.53
CA ILE A 99 19.12 4.65 5.88
C ILE A 99 20.53 4.72 6.45
N LYS A 100 21.06 5.95 6.52
CA LYS A 100 22.22 6.32 7.33
C LYS A 100 21.78 6.48 8.77
#